data_AF-A0A1V5G8S5-F1
#
_entry.id   AF-A0A1V5G8S5-F1
#
_cell.length_a   1.000
_cell.length_b   1.000
_cell.length_c   1.000
_cell.angle_alpha   90.00
_cell.angle_beta   90.00
_cell.angle_gamma   90.00
#
_symmetry.space_group_name_H-M   'P 1'
#
loop_
_entity.id
_entity.type
_entity.pdbx_description
1 polymer ?
#
loop_
_entity_poly.entity_id
_entity_poly.type
_entity_poly.pdbx_seq_one_letter_code
_entity_poly.pdbx_strand_id
1 'polypeptide(L)' 'MMYNEASGYLSYQVGSGITHYSNAAAEWDECMMKAEAIKKVFQ' A
#
# COMPACT_ATOMS: atom_id res chain seq x y z
N MET A 1 1.98 -5.45 8.51
CA MET A 1 0.50 -5.45 8.56
C MET A 1 0.11 -5.70 10.01
N MET A 2 -0.76 -4.86 10.58
CA MET A 2 -1.17 -4.92 11.98
C MET A 2 -2.68 -4.71 12.06
N TYR A 3 -3.38 -5.59 12.77
CA TYR A 3 -4.81 -5.52 12.97
C TYR A 3 -5.12 -5.29 14.45
N ASN A 4 -6.00 -4.32 14.73
CA ASN A 4 -6.57 -4.11 16.05
C ASN A 4 -7.97 -4.71 16.10
N GLU A 5 -8.14 -5.78 16.87
CA GLU A 5 -9.41 -6.50 16.99
C GLU A 5 -10.50 -5.66 17.66
N ALA A 6 -10.16 -4.89 18.70
CA ALA A 6 -11.12 -4.10 19.45
C ALA A 6 -11.76 -2.98 18.62
N SER A 7 -11.02 -2.41 17.64
CA SER A 7 -11.52 -1.34 16.76
C SER A 7 -11.78 -1.79 15.33
N GLY A 8 -11.47 -3.03 14.96
CA GLY A 8 -11.54 -3.51 13.58
C GLY A 8 -10.56 -2.81 12.63
N TYR A 9 -9.53 -2.14 13.15
CA TYR A 9 -8.63 -1.30 12.34
C TYR A 9 -7.45 -2.11 11.79
N LEU A 10 -7.34 -2.18 10.46
CA LEU A 10 -6.21 -2.79 9.76
C LEU A 10 -5.26 -1.70 9.24
N SER A 11 -3.98 -1.78 9.61
CA SER A 11 -2.92 -0.94 9.07
C SER A 11 -1.87 -1.75 8.33
N TYR A 12 -1.38 -1.21 7.22
CA TYR A 12 -0.34 -1.79 6.41
C TYR A 12 0.47 -0.67 5.75
N GLN A 13 1.70 -0.99 5.38
CA GLN A 13 2.61 -0.08 4.70
C GLN A 13 2.76 -0.54 3.26
N VAL A 14 2.83 0.41 2.34
CA VAL A 14 3.17 0.19 0.93
C VAL A 14 4.32 1.11 0.56
N GLY A 15 5.10 0.70 -0.41
CA GLY A 15 6.21 1.48 -0.93
C GLY A 15 6.58 1.01 -2.33
N SER A 16 7.48 1.76 -2.94
CA SER A 16 8.00 1.51 -4.27
C SER A 16 9.52 1.67 -4.29
N GLY A 17 10.14 1.22 -5.39
CA GLY A 17 11.59 1.22 -5.55
C GLY A 17 12.10 2.51 -6.17
N ILE A 18 12.56 3.46 -5.37
CA ILE A 18 13.07 4.73 -5.89
C ILE A 18 14.49 4.56 -6.45
N THR A 19 14.66 4.90 -7.73
CA THR A 19 15.95 4.93 -8.43
C THR A 19 16.13 6.27 -9.16
N HIS A 20 17.29 6.46 -9.80
CA HIS A 20 17.57 7.70 -10.57
C HIS A 20 16.57 7.93 -11.72
N TYR A 21 15.99 6.87 -12.29
CA TYR A 21 15.04 6.95 -13.40
C TYR A 21 13.58 6.97 -12.95
N SER A 22 13.31 6.98 -11.64
CA SER A 22 11.95 6.92 -11.11
C SER A 22 11.18 8.19 -11.43
N ASN A 23 9.89 8.02 -11.74
CA ASN A 23 8.94 9.12 -11.89
C ASN A 23 8.01 9.14 -10.67
N ALA A 24 7.98 10.26 -9.94
CA ALA A 24 7.22 10.35 -8.69
C ALA A 24 5.73 9.98 -8.83
N ALA A 25 5.07 10.31 -9.94
CA ALA A 25 3.67 9.95 -10.16
C ALA A 25 3.51 8.44 -10.41
N ALA A 26 4.38 7.84 -11.21
CA ALA A 26 4.35 6.40 -11.48
C ALA A 26 4.62 5.57 -10.20
N GLU A 27 5.56 6.00 -9.36
CA GLU A 27 5.88 5.36 -8.09
C GLU A 27 4.71 5.44 -7.08
N TRP A 28 3.98 6.55 -7.08
CA TRP A 28 2.76 6.70 -6.30
C TRP A 28 1.67 5.75 -6.77
N ASP A 29 1.46 5.66 -8.09
CA ASP A 29 0.48 4.74 -8.68
C ASP A 29 0.83 3.28 -8.38
N GLU A 30 2.11 2.91 -8.38
CA GLU A 30 2.58 1.58 -7.97
C GLU A 30 2.25 1.30 -6.49
N CYS A 31 2.51 2.26 -5.60
CA CYS A 31 2.17 2.14 -4.18
C CYS A 31 0.66 1.91 -3.99
N MET A 32 -0.17 2.69 -4.69
CA MET A 32 -1.61 2.56 -4.63
C MET A 32 -2.08 1.22 -5.19
N MET A 33 -1.51 0.74 -6.30
CA MET A 33 -1.81 -0.58 -6.86
C MET A 33 -1.57 -1.70 -5.83
N LYS A 34 -0.45 -1.65 -5.10
CA LYS A 34 -0.15 -2.61 -4.02
C LYS A 34 -1.15 -2.49 -2.86
N ALA A 35 -1.53 -1.26 -2.48
CA ALA A 35 -2.51 -1.03 -1.42
C ALA A 35 -3.90 -1.57 -1.81
N GLU A 36 -4.34 -1.34 -3.04
CA GLU A 36 -5.62 -1.83 -3.56
C GLU A 36 -5.67 -3.36 -3.60
N ALA A 37 -4.58 -4.03 -3.96
CA ALA A 37 -4.49 -5.48 -3.89
C ALA A 37 -4.71 -6.00 -2.46
N ILE A 38 -4.12 -5.35 -1.46
CA ILE A 38 -4.33 -5.68 -0.05
C ILE A 38 -5.79 -5.45 0.34
N LYS A 39 -6.39 -4.30 -0.02
CA LYS A 39 -7.80 -4.01 0.28
C LYS A 39 -8.74 -5.08 -0.27
N LYS A 40 -8.53 -5.54 -1.50
CA LYS A 40 -9.37 -6.57 -2.15
C LYS A 40 -9.37 -7.91 -1.40
N VAL A 41 -8.32 -8.25 -0.67
CA VAL A 41 -8.26 -9.49 0.13
C VAL A 41 -9.16 -9.41 1.37
N PHE A 42 -9.39 -8.20 1.88
CA PHE A 42 -10.18 -7.95 3.10
C PHE A 42 -11.56 -7.35 2.79
N GLN A 43 -11.98 -7.33 1.52
CA GLN A 43 -13.33 -6.96 1.08
C GLN A 43 -14.25 -8.17 1.01
#